data_AF-A0A820R0B2-F1
#
_entry.id   AF-A0A820R0B2-F1
#
_cell.length_a   1.000
_cell.length_b   1.000
_cell.length_c   1.000
_cell.angle_alpha   90.00
_cell.angle_beta   90.00
_cell.angle_gamma   90.00
#
_symmetry.space_group_name_H-M   'P 1'
#
loop_
_entity.id
_entity.type
_entity.pdbx_description
1 polymer ?
#
loop_
_entity_poly.entity_id
_entity_poly.type
_entity_poly.pdbx_seq_one_letter_code
_entity_poly.pdbx_strand_id
1 'polypeptide(L)'
;MLNCCNQLNNWTIMSKHIFIANTTFDALWSNAYQLNYLIPYAIRAKIKLLISGTEQEQLEQEGLCQFFNNLSATTNVTSITTATSDSETTFVKRSYIEKQYPFELAIFFLYQKDFDRIRKTTIQLIQPYHELDQFLVFIEHNLPLLKTLENRYLTNNKNDTITRDLFHERIHKDLLSQWQLPDVIRSSIPTWDDIVTNRALFLDILDELVGGPRMTFTSRLKTLEFDPILIDYKVQLSLDMAYCALRQRNFKLSLSKLNDTRNRLDLCQNPLIKSIYWNEIYCDVHLKRHQIQSSISTLSSLLSTLVAKELKKMETKINSLQIIDQQTASLNSTYIQLNSQFSRTVIDFLLAQPKAYFDYENDEKISQAKHRQLEIYLYGFDDQTTNIQKADLLISELFNKSVNILKNNIEQQETDLQNLSTNIRIAKENILSRDYNELASLCDDYLRRYENNEDENNLMHNLFSGNNSNKIAEIIVKSVLSSMKYGSNEGVKRFSRLLQIIE
;
A
#
# COMPACT_ATOMS: atom_id res chain seq x y z
N MET A 1 -18.71 12.48 -11.21
CA MET A 1 -18.45 12.60 -9.75
C MET A 1 -18.52 11.26 -9.03
N LEU A 2 -19.65 10.51 -9.06
CA LEU A 2 -19.77 9.19 -8.40
C LEU A 2 -18.64 8.21 -8.78
N ASN A 3 -18.31 8.12 -10.07
CA ASN A 3 -17.18 7.30 -10.51
C ASN A 3 -15.85 7.74 -9.87
N CYS A 4 -15.59 9.05 -9.71
CA CYS A 4 -14.38 9.54 -9.04
C CYS A 4 -14.37 9.16 -7.55
N CYS A 5 -15.51 9.23 -6.87
CA CYS A 5 -15.61 8.77 -5.48
C CYS A 5 -15.35 7.26 -5.37
N ASN A 6 -15.86 6.47 -6.32
CA ASN A 6 -15.61 5.04 -6.40
C ASN A 6 -14.13 4.71 -6.64
N GLN A 7 -13.44 5.46 -7.49
CA GLN A 7 -11.99 5.31 -7.73
C GLN A 7 -11.12 5.76 -6.54
N LEU A 8 -11.66 6.57 -5.63
CA LEU A 8 -10.96 7.06 -4.44
C LEU A 8 -11.38 6.35 -3.15
N ASN A 9 -12.26 5.34 -3.25
CA ASN A 9 -12.92 4.66 -2.13
C ASN A 9 -13.56 5.64 -1.13
N ASN A 10 -14.09 6.77 -1.64
CA ASN A 10 -14.70 7.80 -0.80
C ASN A 10 -16.21 7.55 -0.67
N TRP A 11 -16.54 6.51 0.08
CA TRP A 11 -17.90 5.99 0.21
C TRP A 11 -18.83 6.96 0.93
N THR A 12 -18.34 7.68 1.94
CA THR A 12 -19.12 8.64 2.72
C THR A 12 -19.60 9.81 1.84
N ILE A 13 -18.72 10.38 1.03
CA ILE A 13 -19.09 11.45 0.09
C ILE A 13 -20.02 10.90 -1.01
N MET A 14 -19.75 9.70 -1.51
CA MET A 14 -20.61 9.05 -2.52
C MET A 14 -22.03 8.84 -2.00
N SER A 15 -22.17 8.31 -0.78
CA SER A 15 -23.45 8.07 -0.12
C SER A 15 -24.20 9.39 0.12
N LYS A 16 -23.53 10.42 0.66
CA LYS A 16 -24.14 11.75 0.89
C LYS A 16 -24.64 12.43 -0.38
N HIS A 17 -23.94 12.25 -1.50
CA HIS A 17 -24.38 12.81 -2.79
C HIS A 17 -25.56 12.08 -3.42
N ILE A 18 -25.73 10.79 -3.15
CA ILE A 18 -26.87 10.02 -3.65
C ILE A 18 -28.09 10.27 -2.76
N PHE A 19 -27.89 10.28 -1.44
CA PHE A 19 -28.97 10.33 -0.47
C PHE A 19 -29.21 11.75 0.09
N ILE A 20 -29.49 12.72 -0.80
CA ILE A 20 -29.76 14.11 -0.42
C ILE A 20 -31.19 14.22 0.13
N ALA A 21 -31.38 14.90 1.27
CA ALA A 21 -32.71 15.21 1.84
C ALA A 21 -33.61 13.98 2.13
N ASN A 22 -33.06 12.93 2.75
CA ASN A 22 -33.77 11.71 3.16
C ASN A 22 -34.40 10.89 2.02
N THR A 23 -33.89 11.00 0.79
CA THR A 23 -34.24 10.05 -0.28
C THR A 23 -33.99 8.61 0.20
N THR A 24 -34.95 7.71 -0.02
CA THR A 24 -34.85 6.29 0.32
C THR A 24 -34.52 5.44 -0.90
N PHE A 25 -34.15 4.17 -0.71
CA PHE A 25 -34.00 3.23 -1.82
C PHE A 25 -35.27 3.08 -2.65
N ASP A 26 -36.45 3.17 -2.03
CA ASP A 26 -37.73 3.13 -2.75
C ASP A 26 -37.95 4.35 -3.63
N ALA A 27 -37.50 5.54 -3.20
CA ALA A 27 -37.53 6.74 -4.03
C ALA A 27 -36.62 6.58 -5.26
N LEU A 28 -35.44 5.98 -5.10
CA LEU A 28 -34.51 5.70 -6.22
C LEU A 28 -35.08 4.67 -7.21
N TRP A 29 -35.98 3.80 -6.77
CA TRP A 29 -36.65 2.81 -7.61
C TRP A 29 -37.72 3.41 -8.52
N SER A 30 -38.20 4.61 -8.20
CA SER A 30 -39.35 5.23 -8.87
C SER A 30 -39.03 5.78 -10.27
N ASN A 31 -37.75 5.91 -10.62
CA ASN A 31 -37.29 6.47 -11.88
C ASN A 31 -36.24 5.57 -12.54
N ALA A 32 -36.45 5.19 -13.80
CA ALA A 32 -35.54 4.34 -14.57
C ALA A 32 -34.11 4.91 -14.68
N TYR A 33 -33.95 6.23 -14.75
CA TYR A 33 -32.63 6.86 -14.74
C TYR A 33 -31.91 6.66 -13.40
N GLN A 34 -32.62 6.81 -12.28
CA GLN A 34 -32.06 6.61 -10.95
C GLN A 34 -31.74 5.13 -10.69
N LEU A 35 -32.62 4.24 -11.14
CA LEU A 35 -32.43 2.79 -11.09
C LEU A 35 -31.15 2.34 -11.84
N ASN A 36 -30.89 2.89 -13.03
CA ASN A 36 -29.74 2.46 -13.83
C ASN A 36 -28.41 3.12 -13.41
N TYR A 37 -28.44 4.39 -12.99
CA TYR A 37 -27.21 5.16 -12.77
C TYR A 37 -26.88 5.45 -11.30
N LEU A 38 -27.87 5.47 -10.39
CA LEU A 38 -27.63 5.77 -8.98
C LEU A 38 -27.61 4.52 -8.11
N ILE A 39 -28.54 3.57 -8.31
CA ILE A 39 -28.64 2.36 -7.50
C ILE A 39 -27.35 1.53 -7.45
N PRO A 40 -26.60 1.31 -8.56
CA PRO A 40 -25.33 0.58 -8.48
C PRO A 40 -24.34 1.22 -7.48
N TYR A 41 -24.19 2.55 -7.55
CA TYR A 41 -23.32 3.28 -6.62
C TYR A 41 -23.92 3.36 -5.21
N ALA A 42 -25.24 3.44 -5.08
CA ALA A 42 -25.92 3.52 -3.79
C ALA A 42 -25.71 2.25 -2.98
N ILE A 43 -25.99 1.08 -3.59
CA ILE A 43 -25.79 -0.23 -2.99
C ILE A 43 -24.31 -0.42 -2.64
N ARG A 44 -23.41 -0.16 -3.60
CA ARG A 44 -21.96 -0.29 -3.40
C ARG A 44 -21.46 0.59 -2.25
N ALA A 45 -21.82 1.89 -2.22
CA ALA A 45 -21.39 2.81 -1.16
C ALA A 45 -21.82 2.31 0.22
N LYS A 46 -23.10 1.95 0.37
CA LYS A 46 -23.65 1.53 1.66
C LYS A 46 -23.09 0.18 2.11
N ILE A 47 -22.90 -0.79 1.21
CA ILE A 47 -22.25 -2.06 1.56
C ILE A 47 -20.80 -1.83 1.99
N LYS A 48 -20.05 -0.99 1.27
CA LYS A 48 -18.65 -0.71 1.63
C LYS A 48 -18.53 0.02 2.97
N LEU A 49 -19.45 0.95 3.27
CA LEU A 49 -19.54 1.58 4.59
C LEU A 49 -19.96 0.58 5.67
N LEU A 50 -20.87 -0.35 5.37
CA LEU A 50 -21.28 -1.39 6.31
C LEU A 50 -20.09 -2.30 6.70
N ILE A 51 -19.25 -2.66 5.73
CA ILE A 51 -18.10 -3.54 5.96
C ILE A 51 -16.91 -2.80 6.60
N SER A 52 -16.57 -1.62 6.07
CA SER A 52 -15.28 -0.96 6.36
C SER A 52 -15.40 0.39 7.07
N GLY A 53 -16.61 0.93 7.21
CA GLY A 53 -16.87 2.23 7.84
C GLY A 53 -16.60 2.26 9.34
N THR A 54 -16.70 3.47 9.89
CA THR A 54 -16.73 3.70 11.34
C THR A 54 -18.03 3.19 11.96
N GLU A 55 -18.09 3.01 13.28
CA GLU A 55 -19.29 2.53 13.98
C GLU A 55 -20.51 3.39 13.68
N GLN A 56 -20.32 4.72 13.70
CA GLN A 56 -21.37 5.67 13.33
C GLN A 56 -21.81 5.49 11.87
N GLU A 57 -20.87 5.35 10.94
CA GLU A 57 -21.20 5.15 9.52
C GLU A 57 -21.90 3.81 9.29
N GLN A 58 -21.57 2.75 10.02
CA GLN A 58 -22.23 1.44 9.93
C GLN A 58 -23.68 1.52 10.43
N LEU A 59 -23.89 2.18 11.57
CA LEU A 59 -25.22 2.47 12.13
C LEU A 59 -26.12 3.23 11.14
N GLU A 60 -25.56 4.21 10.46
CA GLU A 60 -26.26 5.00 9.42
C GLU A 60 -26.65 4.17 8.18
N GLN A 61 -26.22 2.90 8.07
CA GLN A 61 -26.60 2.01 6.98
C GLN A 61 -27.84 1.15 7.25
N GLU A 62 -28.58 1.39 8.34
CA GLU A 62 -29.83 0.67 8.64
C GLU A 62 -30.82 0.64 7.46
N GLY A 63 -30.91 1.73 6.69
CA GLY A 63 -31.77 1.79 5.51
C GLY A 63 -31.43 0.77 4.40
N LEU A 64 -30.16 0.34 4.29
CA LEU A 64 -29.79 -0.77 3.39
C LEU A 64 -30.26 -2.11 3.95
N CYS A 65 -30.05 -2.33 5.25
CA CYS A 65 -30.46 -3.56 5.92
C CYS A 65 -31.98 -3.75 5.86
N GLN A 66 -32.74 -2.69 6.14
CA GLN A 66 -34.20 -2.69 5.99
C GLN A 66 -34.62 -2.96 4.55
N PHE A 67 -33.98 -2.32 3.56
CA PHE A 67 -34.27 -2.56 2.15
C PHE A 67 -34.08 -4.03 1.75
N PHE A 68 -32.93 -4.63 2.03
CA PHE A 68 -32.69 -6.05 1.70
C PHE A 68 -33.54 -7.01 2.53
N ASN A 69 -33.79 -6.72 3.81
CA ASN A 69 -34.65 -7.55 4.65
C ASN A 69 -36.10 -7.54 4.14
N ASN A 70 -36.62 -6.38 3.72
CA ASN A 70 -37.96 -6.25 3.15
C ASN A 70 -38.11 -7.03 1.83
N LEU A 71 -37.06 -7.11 1.01
CA LEU A 71 -37.04 -7.97 -0.19
C LEU A 71 -37.03 -9.46 0.17
N SER A 72 -36.46 -9.82 1.32
CA SER A 72 -36.33 -11.20 1.79
C SER A 72 -37.54 -11.71 2.59
N ALA A 73 -38.39 -10.80 3.07
CA ALA A 73 -39.60 -11.14 3.80
C ALA A 73 -40.53 -11.94 2.86
N THR A 74 -40.53 -13.26 3.01
CA THR A 74 -41.55 -14.12 2.43
C THR A 74 -42.90 -13.62 2.91
N THR A 75 -43.69 -13.11 2.00
CA THR A 75 -45.12 -12.86 2.14
C THR A 75 -45.80 -14.17 2.51
N ASN A 76 -45.84 -14.50 3.81
CA ASN A 76 -46.84 -15.41 4.36
C ASN A 76 -48.20 -14.69 4.29
N VAL A 77 -48.76 -14.58 3.09
CA VAL A 77 -50.05 -13.94 2.83
C VAL A 77 -51.13 -14.91 3.25
N THR A 78 -51.63 -14.76 4.47
CA THR A 78 -52.93 -15.30 4.90
C THR A 78 -54.04 -14.24 4.90
N SER A 79 -53.79 -13.04 4.37
CA SER A 79 -54.78 -11.96 4.25
C SER A 79 -54.82 -11.40 2.83
N ILE A 80 -55.62 -12.07 2.00
CA ILE A 80 -56.02 -11.63 0.66
C ILE A 80 -57.06 -10.53 0.84
N THR A 81 -56.72 -9.27 0.58
CA THR A 81 -57.67 -8.25 0.06
C THR A 81 -57.03 -6.90 -0.26
N THR A 82 -55.79 -6.62 0.17
CA THR A 82 -55.07 -5.36 -0.18
C THR A 82 -53.61 -5.54 -0.59
N ALA A 83 -53.09 -6.78 -0.60
CA ALA A 83 -51.65 -7.07 -0.73
C ALA A 83 -51.13 -7.26 -2.17
N THR A 84 -51.96 -7.14 -3.21
CA THR A 84 -51.58 -7.54 -4.58
C THR A 84 -50.60 -6.58 -5.26
N SER A 85 -50.73 -5.26 -5.12
CA SER A 85 -49.81 -4.30 -5.77
C SER A 85 -48.42 -4.25 -5.11
N ASP A 86 -48.38 -4.30 -3.78
CA ASP A 86 -47.12 -4.15 -3.03
C ASP A 86 -46.30 -5.45 -3.04
N SER A 87 -46.96 -6.61 -3.13
CA SER A 87 -46.27 -7.90 -3.26
C SER A 87 -45.68 -8.11 -4.66
N GLU A 88 -46.39 -7.71 -5.72
CA GLU A 88 -45.88 -7.77 -7.11
C GLU A 88 -44.68 -6.84 -7.30
N THR A 89 -44.76 -5.60 -6.80
CA THR A 89 -43.63 -4.66 -6.87
C THR A 89 -42.43 -5.12 -6.06
N THR A 90 -42.64 -5.73 -4.89
CA THR A 90 -41.58 -6.33 -4.06
C THR A 90 -40.93 -7.52 -4.76
N PHE A 91 -41.71 -8.39 -5.41
CA PHE A 91 -41.19 -9.51 -6.18
C PHE A 91 -40.34 -9.04 -7.37
N VAL A 92 -40.80 -8.02 -8.11
CA VAL A 92 -40.04 -7.42 -9.23
C VAL A 92 -38.73 -6.80 -8.72
N LYS A 93 -38.78 -6.04 -7.61
CA LYS A 93 -37.58 -5.48 -6.96
C LYS A 93 -36.59 -6.57 -6.59
N ARG A 94 -37.07 -7.63 -5.93
CA ARG A 94 -36.26 -8.76 -5.49
C ARG A 94 -35.58 -9.44 -6.67
N SER A 95 -36.36 -9.82 -7.69
CA SER A 95 -35.83 -10.52 -8.87
C SER A 95 -34.79 -9.69 -9.63
N TYR A 96 -35.00 -8.37 -9.72
CA TYR A 96 -34.01 -7.47 -10.32
C TYR A 96 -32.71 -7.41 -9.50
N ILE A 97 -32.79 -7.24 -8.17
CA ILE A 97 -31.60 -7.17 -7.31
C ILE A 97 -30.85 -8.51 -7.30
N GLU A 98 -31.55 -9.64 -7.19
CA GLU A 98 -30.97 -10.99 -7.26
C GLU A 98 -30.26 -11.23 -8.60
N LYS A 99 -30.77 -10.68 -9.71
CA LYS A 99 -30.15 -10.82 -11.02
C LYS A 99 -28.98 -9.87 -11.25
N GLN A 100 -29.09 -8.62 -10.81
CA GLN A 100 -28.12 -7.55 -11.14
C GLN A 100 -27.00 -7.39 -10.12
N TYR A 101 -27.26 -7.68 -8.84
CA TYR A 101 -26.31 -7.50 -7.74
C TYR A 101 -26.20 -8.74 -6.84
N PRO A 102 -25.99 -9.94 -7.41
CA PRO A 102 -25.95 -11.15 -6.61
C PRO A 102 -24.72 -11.18 -5.68
N PHE A 103 -23.59 -10.59 -6.10
CA PHE A 103 -22.37 -10.51 -5.27
C PHE A 103 -22.59 -9.63 -4.05
N GLU A 104 -23.18 -8.45 -4.22
CA GLU A 104 -23.54 -7.53 -3.15
C GLU A 104 -24.50 -8.18 -2.14
N LEU A 105 -25.48 -8.94 -2.62
CA LEU A 105 -26.39 -9.70 -1.77
C LEU A 105 -25.67 -10.81 -0.99
N ALA A 106 -24.79 -11.57 -1.63
CA ALA A 106 -24.03 -12.62 -0.96
C ALA A 106 -23.13 -12.04 0.14
N ILE A 107 -22.45 -10.93 -0.13
CA ILE A 107 -21.64 -10.22 0.86
C ILE A 107 -22.50 -9.66 2.01
N PHE A 108 -23.70 -9.16 1.72
CA PHE A 108 -24.63 -8.72 2.75
C PHE A 108 -25.11 -9.87 3.64
N PHE A 109 -25.52 -11.00 3.07
CA PHE A 109 -25.90 -12.17 3.87
C PHE A 109 -24.71 -12.74 4.65
N LEU A 110 -23.51 -12.65 4.10
CA LEU A 110 -22.29 -13.00 4.81
C LEU A 110 -22.03 -12.09 6.01
N TYR A 111 -22.21 -10.78 5.85
CA TYR A 111 -22.16 -9.83 6.96
C TYR A 111 -23.20 -10.18 8.05
N GLN A 112 -24.40 -10.62 7.66
CA GLN A 112 -25.43 -11.13 8.58
C GLN A 112 -25.17 -12.54 9.12
N LYS A 113 -24.15 -13.24 8.61
CA LYS A 113 -23.79 -14.64 8.92
C LYS A 113 -24.92 -15.65 8.64
N ASP A 114 -25.79 -15.35 7.67
CA ASP A 114 -26.82 -16.28 7.21
C ASP A 114 -26.25 -17.20 6.12
N PHE A 115 -25.48 -18.21 6.54
CA PHE A 115 -24.80 -19.15 5.64
C PHE A 115 -25.75 -19.91 4.70
N ASP A 116 -27.00 -20.13 5.11
CA ASP A 116 -28.00 -20.81 4.29
C ASP A 116 -28.44 -19.94 3.11
N ARG A 117 -28.69 -18.64 3.33
CA ARG A 117 -29.02 -17.70 2.26
C ARG A 117 -27.84 -17.45 1.34
N ILE A 118 -26.62 -17.38 1.88
CA ILE A 118 -25.41 -17.26 1.06
C ILE A 118 -25.31 -18.45 0.13
N ARG A 119 -25.41 -19.68 0.65
CA ARG A 119 -25.29 -20.91 -0.17
C ARG A 119 -26.33 -20.93 -1.29
N LYS A 120 -27.59 -20.59 -1.00
CA LYS A 120 -28.63 -20.48 -2.03
C LYS A 120 -28.26 -19.46 -3.10
N THR A 121 -27.79 -18.28 -2.70
CA THR A 121 -27.38 -17.19 -3.61
C THR A 121 -26.18 -17.62 -4.46
N THR A 122 -25.14 -18.21 -3.87
CA THR A 122 -23.93 -18.67 -4.57
C THR A 122 -24.24 -19.78 -5.57
N ILE A 123 -25.01 -20.80 -5.17
CA ILE A 123 -25.39 -21.93 -6.04
C ILE A 123 -26.26 -21.46 -7.22
N GLN A 124 -27.19 -20.53 -6.97
CA GLN A 124 -28.19 -20.15 -7.96
C GLN A 124 -27.73 -19.01 -8.89
N LEU A 125 -26.85 -18.12 -8.43
CA LEU A 125 -26.64 -16.81 -9.08
C LEU A 125 -25.17 -16.44 -9.32
N ILE A 126 -24.20 -17.10 -8.68
CA ILE A 126 -22.80 -16.62 -8.62
C ILE A 126 -21.76 -17.72 -8.90
N GLN A 127 -22.07 -18.62 -9.85
CA GLN A 127 -21.26 -19.81 -10.12
C GLN A 127 -19.73 -19.63 -10.34
N PRO A 128 -19.15 -18.42 -10.55
CA PRO A 128 -17.70 -18.24 -10.50
C PRO A 128 -17.15 -17.35 -9.37
N TYR A 129 -17.84 -17.10 -8.23
CA TYR A 129 -17.20 -16.39 -7.10
C TYR A 129 -16.31 -17.29 -6.24
N HIS A 130 -15.17 -17.66 -6.81
CA HIS A 130 -14.26 -18.66 -6.27
C HIS A 130 -13.79 -18.37 -4.84
N GLU A 131 -13.51 -17.11 -4.50
CA GLU A 131 -12.98 -16.76 -3.16
C GLU A 131 -14.00 -16.96 -2.04
N LEU A 132 -15.28 -16.65 -2.29
CA LEU A 132 -16.35 -16.90 -1.32
C LEU A 132 -16.61 -18.40 -1.17
N ASP A 133 -16.57 -19.14 -2.28
CA ASP A 133 -16.73 -20.59 -2.24
C ASP A 133 -15.59 -21.26 -1.43
N GLN A 134 -14.33 -20.91 -1.72
CA GLN A 134 -13.17 -21.34 -0.92
C GLN A 134 -13.33 -21.02 0.57
N PHE A 135 -13.82 -19.82 0.89
CA PHE A 135 -14.05 -19.40 2.27
C PHE A 135 -15.13 -20.24 2.97
N LEU A 136 -16.27 -20.48 2.32
CA LEU A 136 -17.36 -21.30 2.86
C LEU A 136 -16.91 -22.74 3.04
N VAL A 137 -16.25 -23.32 2.04
CA VAL A 137 -15.64 -24.64 2.08
C VAL A 137 -14.66 -24.74 3.25
N PHE A 138 -13.81 -23.75 3.46
CA PHE A 138 -12.88 -23.71 4.59
C PHE A 138 -13.61 -23.75 5.94
N ILE A 139 -14.65 -22.93 6.13
CA ILE A 139 -15.46 -22.91 7.37
C ILE A 139 -16.09 -24.29 7.60
N GLU A 140 -16.71 -24.88 6.57
CA GLU A 140 -17.41 -26.16 6.68
C GLU A 140 -16.46 -27.30 7.09
N HIS A 141 -15.31 -27.40 6.44
CA HIS A 141 -14.32 -28.44 6.74
C HIS A 141 -13.65 -28.25 8.11
N ASN A 142 -13.54 -27.01 8.59
CA ASN A 142 -12.86 -26.68 9.85
C ASN A 142 -13.79 -26.38 11.01
N LEU A 143 -15.11 -26.53 10.83
CA LEU A 143 -16.10 -26.22 11.86
C LEU A 143 -15.83 -26.87 13.24
N PRO A 144 -15.39 -28.14 13.35
CA PRO A 144 -15.06 -28.74 14.64
C PRO A 144 -13.88 -28.04 15.34
N LEU A 145 -12.88 -27.61 14.57
CA LEU A 145 -11.71 -26.89 15.08
C LEU A 145 -12.09 -25.48 15.53
N LEU A 146 -12.86 -24.76 14.70
CA LEU A 146 -13.36 -23.41 15.03
C LEU A 146 -14.18 -23.41 16.32
N LYS A 147 -15.14 -24.35 16.46
CA LYS A 147 -15.93 -24.51 17.70
C LYS A 147 -15.07 -24.86 18.91
N THR A 148 -13.99 -25.62 18.71
CA THR A 148 -13.05 -25.94 19.80
C THR A 148 -12.30 -24.69 20.26
N LEU A 149 -11.87 -23.84 19.33
CA LEU A 149 -11.22 -22.57 19.63
C LEU A 149 -12.19 -21.59 20.31
N GLU A 150 -13.40 -21.43 19.78
CA GLU A 150 -14.45 -20.57 20.37
C GLU A 150 -14.73 -20.96 21.83
N ASN A 151 -14.99 -22.25 22.09
CA ASN A 151 -15.23 -22.74 23.45
C ASN A 151 -14.02 -22.52 24.38
N ARG A 152 -12.79 -22.65 23.86
CA ARG A 152 -11.57 -22.45 24.66
C ARG A 152 -11.29 -20.98 24.95
N TYR A 153 -11.61 -20.10 24.01
CA TYR A 153 -11.60 -18.65 24.22
C TYR A 153 -12.57 -18.26 25.33
N LEU A 154 -13.82 -18.74 25.26
CA LEU A 154 -14.86 -18.47 26.26
C LEU A 154 -14.52 -19.03 27.66
N THR A 155 -13.73 -20.11 27.74
CA THR A 155 -13.27 -20.71 29.00
C THR A 155 -11.94 -20.15 29.52
N ASN A 156 -11.38 -19.11 28.89
CA ASN A 156 -10.12 -18.45 29.27
C ASN A 156 -8.85 -19.35 29.26
N ASN A 157 -8.85 -20.44 28.51
CA ASN A 157 -7.66 -21.31 28.35
C ASN A 157 -6.69 -20.73 27.30
N LYS A 158 -6.13 -19.54 27.57
CA LYS A 158 -5.23 -18.80 26.66
C LYS A 158 -3.87 -19.47 26.36
N ASN A 159 -3.54 -20.58 27.04
CA ASN A 159 -2.23 -21.21 26.99
C ASN A 159 -2.13 -22.41 26.03
N ASP A 160 -3.21 -22.75 25.31
CA ASP A 160 -3.18 -23.87 24.38
C ASP A 160 -2.63 -23.47 23.01
N THR A 161 -1.31 -23.52 22.89
CA THR A 161 -0.60 -23.21 21.64
C THR A 161 -0.89 -24.24 20.55
N ILE A 162 -1.10 -25.51 20.89
CA ILE A 162 -1.21 -26.61 19.92
C ILE A 162 -2.43 -26.44 18.99
N THR A 163 -3.60 -26.16 19.57
CA THR A 163 -4.82 -25.99 18.77
C THR A 163 -4.77 -24.72 17.93
N ARG A 164 -4.13 -23.67 18.45
CA ARG A 164 -3.96 -22.40 17.74
C ARG A 164 -2.97 -22.53 16.59
N ASP A 165 -1.86 -23.23 16.80
CA ASP A 165 -0.85 -23.52 15.77
C ASP A 165 -1.45 -24.41 14.67
N LEU A 166 -2.29 -25.39 15.02
CA LEU A 166 -3.03 -26.19 14.04
C LEU A 166 -3.99 -25.34 13.20
N PHE A 167 -4.68 -24.38 13.82
CA PHE A 167 -5.52 -23.43 13.08
C PHE A 167 -4.70 -22.53 12.16
N HIS A 168 -3.54 -22.05 12.62
CA HIS A 168 -2.60 -21.27 11.80
C HIS A 168 -2.10 -22.05 10.59
N GLU A 169 -1.76 -23.33 10.76
CA GLU A 169 -1.36 -24.20 9.66
C GLU A 169 -2.48 -24.37 8.64
N ARG A 170 -3.70 -24.68 9.10
CA ARG A 170 -4.85 -24.89 8.21
C ARG A 170 -5.29 -23.62 7.49
N ILE A 171 -5.36 -22.48 8.18
CA ILE A 171 -5.76 -21.23 7.51
C ILE A 171 -4.74 -20.84 6.45
N HIS A 172 -3.44 -21.01 6.71
CA HIS A 172 -2.41 -20.75 5.70
C HIS A 172 -2.52 -21.72 4.52
N LYS A 173 -2.57 -23.02 4.79
CA LYS A 173 -2.54 -24.06 3.76
C LYS A 173 -3.82 -24.12 2.94
N ASP A 174 -4.97 -24.10 3.61
CA ASP A 174 -6.26 -24.44 2.99
C ASP A 174 -7.06 -23.20 2.55
N LEU A 175 -6.64 -21.98 2.93
CA LEU A 175 -7.32 -20.73 2.55
C LEU A 175 -6.35 -19.67 1.99
N LEU A 176 -5.44 -19.15 2.81
CA LEU A 176 -4.63 -17.97 2.44
C LEU A 176 -3.67 -18.24 1.28
N SER A 177 -3.14 -19.46 1.16
CA SER A 177 -2.25 -19.84 0.06
C SER A 177 -2.94 -19.86 -1.31
N GLN A 178 -4.27 -20.03 -1.33
CA GLN A 178 -5.08 -20.11 -2.55
C GLN A 178 -5.52 -18.72 -3.04
N TRP A 179 -5.47 -17.73 -2.16
CA TRP A 179 -5.91 -16.36 -2.42
C TRP A 179 -4.88 -15.55 -3.19
N GLN A 180 -4.96 -15.60 -4.52
CA GLN A 180 -4.11 -14.80 -5.41
C GLN A 180 -4.63 -13.37 -5.53
N LEU A 181 -3.75 -12.38 -5.41
CA LEU A 181 -4.11 -10.99 -5.66
C LEU A 181 -4.17 -10.71 -7.17
N PRO A 182 -5.02 -9.76 -7.62
CA PRO A 182 -5.07 -9.35 -9.02
C PRO A 182 -3.73 -8.77 -9.50
N ASP A 183 -3.61 -8.55 -10.81
CA ASP A 183 -2.49 -7.80 -11.35
C ASP A 183 -2.59 -6.32 -10.94
N VAL A 184 -1.46 -5.79 -10.46
CA VAL A 184 -1.34 -4.45 -9.86
C VAL A 184 -1.57 -3.32 -10.87
N ILE A 185 -1.28 -3.55 -12.15
CA ILE A 185 -1.36 -2.53 -13.21
C ILE A 185 -2.61 -2.73 -14.07
N ARG A 186 -2.94 -3.99 -14.40
CA ARG A 186 -4.03 -4.31 -15.34
C ARG A 186 -5.41 -4.30 -14.69
N SER A 187 -5.51 -4.59 -13.40
CA SER A 187 -6.80 -4.70 -12.72
C SER A 187 -7.24 -3.34 -12.17
N SER A 188 -8.51 -3.00 -12.28
CA SER A 188 -9.01 -1.69 -11.85
C SER A 188 -8.98 -1.52 -10.32
N ILE A 189 -8.89 -0.27 -9.84
CA ILE A 189 -9.00 0.05 -8.40
C ILE A 189 -10.29 -0.50 -7.77
N PRO A 190 -11.48 -0.38 -8.39
CA PRO A 190 -12.69 -1.00 -7.85
C PRO A 190 -12.60 -2.52 -7.67
N THR A 191 -11.97 -3.23 -8.62
CA THR A 191 -11.75 -4.69 -8.54
C THR A 191 -10.85 -5.04 -7.36
N TRP A 192 -9.75 -4.30 -7.20
CA TRP A 192 -8.84 -4.44 -6.06
C TRP A 192 -9.55 -4.15 -4.74
N ASP A 193 -10.34 -3.08 -4.68
CA ASP A 193 -11.12 -2.74 -3.49
C ASP A 193 -12.15 -3.83 -3.15
N ASP A 194 -12.84 -4.42 -4.12
CA ASP A 194 -13.76 -5.55 -3.90
C ASP A 194 -13.06 -6.73 -3.24
N ILE A 195 -11.94 -7.16 -3.81
CA ILE A 195 -11.20 -8.30 -3.26
C ILE A 195 -10.65 -7.99 -1.87
N VAL A 196 -10.02 -6.82 -1.69
CA VAL A 196 -9.42 -6.44 -0.41
C VAL A 196 -10.47 -6.27 0.69
N THR A 197 -11.60 -5.60 0.42
CA THR A 197 -12.65 -5.42 1.43
C THR A 197 -13.38 -6.72 1.74
N ASN A 198 -13.62 -7.57 0.73
CA ASN A 198 -14.33 -8.82 0.94
C ASN A 198 -13.46 -9.81 1.73
N ARG A 199 -12.17 -9.94 1.40
CA ARG A 199 -11.23 -10.74 2.20
C ARG A 199 -11.08 -10.19 3.62
N ALA A 200 -11.08 -8.87 3.80
CA ALA A 200 -11.07 -8.29 5.15
C ALA A 200 -12.31 -8.71 5.95
N LEU A 201 -13.50 -8.71 5.34
CA LEU A 201 -14.74 -9.21 5.97
C LEU A 201 -14.65 -10.70 6.30
N PHE A 202 -14.11 -11.52 5.39
CA PHE A 202 -13.93 -12.96 5.60
C PHE A 202 -13.08 -13.22 6.84
N LEU A 203 -11.99 -12.46 7.01
CA LEU A 203 -11.09 -12.57 8.16
C LEU A 203 -11.75 -12.05 9.44
N ASP A 204 -12.59 -11.02 9.37
CA ASP A 204 -13.39 -10.54 10.51
C ASP A 204 -14.39 -11.60 10.99
N ILE A 205 -15.03 -12.31 10.06
CA ILE A 205 -15.93 -13.42 10.40
C ILE A 205 -15.17 -14.59 10.99
N LEU A 206 -14.00 -14.93 10.45
CA LEU A 206 -13.16 -16.00 11.01
C LEU A 206 -12.69 -15.67 12.43
N ASP A 207 -12.28 -14.43 12.69
CA ASP A 207 -11.86 -14.00 14.02
C ASP A 207 -13.00 -14.20 15.04
N GLU A 208 -14.23 -13.81 14.67
CA GLU A 208 -15.39 -14.04 15.53
C GLU A 208 -15.70 -15.54 15.72
N LEU A 209 -15.60 -16.36 14.66
CA LEU A 209 -15.85 -17.80 14.73
C LEU A 209 -14.83 -18.57 15.59
N VAL A 210 -13.62 -18.03 15.80
CA VAL A 210 -12.64 -18.61 16.73
C VAL A 210 -12.78 -18.09 18.17
N GLY A 211 -13.81 -17.28 18.44
CA GLY A 211 -14.09 -16.71 19.76
C GLY A 211 -13.67 -15.25 19.92
N GLY A 212 -13.13 -14.63 18.87
CA GLY A 212 -12.84 -13.21 18.84
C GLY A 212 -14.09 -12.34 19.06
N PRO A 213 -13.89 -11.04 19.23
CA PRO A 213 -14.98 -10.10 19.45
C PRO A 213 -16.06 -10.21 18.38
N ARG A 214 -17.33 -10.30 18.81
CA ARG A 214 -18.44 -10.29 17.85
C ARG A 214 -18.48 -8.99 17.07
N MET A 215 -18.56 -9.11 15.75
CA MET A 215 -18.99 -8.05 14.85
C MET A 215 -20.47 -7.79 15.14
N THR A 216 -20.78 -7.01 16.17
CA THR A 216 -22.15 -6.51 16.35
C THR A 216 -22.38 -5.32 15.42
N PHE A 217 -23.65 -5.02 15.16
CA PHE A 217 -24.13 -3.90 14.32
C PHE A 217 -23.57 -2.53 14.75
N THR A 218 -22.93 -2.43 15.93
CA THR A 218 -22.47 -1.20 16.56
C THR A 218 -21.18 -1.37 17.37
N SER A 219 -20.29 -2.32 17.08
CA SER A 219 -19.07 -2.40 17.89
C SER A 219 -17.89 -2.95 17.11
N ARG A 220 -16.90 -2.10 16.83
CA ARG A 220 -15.52 -2.59 16.87
C ARG A 220 -15.14 -2.71 18.33
N LEU A 221 -15.05 -3.93 18.80
CA LEU A 221 -14.28 -4.24 19.98
C LEU A 221 -12.79 -3.96 19.68
N LYS A 222 -12.10 -3.58 20.75
CA LYS A 222 -10.72 -3.10 20.79
C LYS A 222 -9.80 -4.00 19.95
N THR A 223 -8.88 -3.38 19.24
CA THR A 223 -7.79 -3.98 18.42
C THR A 223 -6.84 -4.95 19.16
N LEU A 224 -7.18 -5.37 20.37
CA LEU A 224 -6.33 -6.09 21.32
C LEU A 224 -6.61 -7.60 21.38
N GLU A 225 -7.62 -8.11 20.66
CA GLU A 225 -8.04 -9.54 20.78
C GLU A 225 -8.16 -10.28 19.44
N PHE A 226 -7.76 -9.69 18.31
CA PHE A 226 -7.67 -10.42 17.05
C PHE A 226 -6.49 -11.41 17.08
N ASP A 227 -6.63 -12.57 16.43
CA ASP A 227 -5.47 -13.45 16.26
C ASP A 227 -4.40 -12.73 15.42
N PRO A 228 -3.13 -12.66 15.90
CA PRO A 228 -2.05 -11.95 15.20
C PRO A 228 -1.88 -12.31 13.73
N ILE A 229 -2.19 -13.56 13.35
CA ILE A 229 -2.10 -14.01 11.95
C ILE A 229 -3.13 -13.31 11.05
N LEU A 230 -4.35 -13.09 11.56
CA LEU A 230 -5.43 -12.43 10.85
C LEU A 230 -5.15 -10.94 10.74
N ILE A 231 -4.61 -10.33 11.81
CA ILE A 231 -4.14 -8.94 11.79
C ILE A 231 -3.07 -8.77 10.71
N ASP A 232 -2.05 -9.64 10.71
CA ASP A 232 -0.92 -9.58 9.78
C ASP A 232 -1.39 -9.62 8.31
N TYR A 233 -2.29 -10.55 7.99
CA TYR A 233 -2.83 -10.66 6.62
C TYR A 233 -3.72 -9.46 6.25
N LYS A 234 -4.56 -8.95 7.17
CA LYS A 234 -5.37 -7.74 6.91
C LYS A 234 -4.50 -6.51 6.68
N VAL A 235 -3.41 -6.36 7.44
CA VAL A 235 -2.44 -5.27 7.23
C VAL A 235 -1.74 -5.45 5.88
N GLN A 236 -1.33 -6.68 5.52
CA GLN A 236 -0.73 -6.97 4.22
C GLN A 236 -1.64 -6.57 3.07
N LEU A 237 -2.90 -7.04 3.06
CA LEU A 237 -3.87 -6.68 2.02
C LEU A 237 -4.04 -5.17 1.85
N SER A 238 -4.02 -4.42 2.95
CA SER A 238 -4.15 -2.97 2.90
C SER A 238 -2.87 -2.27 2.40
N LEU A 239 -1.69 -2.82 2.68
CA LEU A 239 -0.42 -2.36 2.10
C LEU A 239 -0.37 -2.67 0.61
N ASP A 240 -0.78 -3.86 0.19
CA ASP A 240 -0.84 -4.26 -1.23
C ASP A 240 -1.82 -3.36 -2.00
N MET A 241 -2.96 -2.99 -1.40
CA MET A 241 -3.88 -2.02 -1.95
C MET A 241 -3.26 -0.62 -2.08
N ALA A 242 -2.50 -0.18 -1.07
CA ALA A 242 -1.77 1.09 -1.13
C ALA A 242 -0.71 1.07 -2.25
N TYR A 243 0.00 -0.05 -2.41
CA TYR A 243 0.98 -0.26 -3.46
C TYR A 243 0.34 -0.30 -4.86
N CYS A 244 -0.81 -0.96 -5.00
CA CYS A 244 -1.60 -0.93 -6.23
C CYS A 244 -2.04 0.48 -6.61
N ALA A 245 -2.63 1.21 -5.66
CA ALA A 245 -3.00 2.60 -5.87
C ALA A 245 -1.80 3.47 -6.28
N LEU A 246 -0.62 3.25 -5.68
CA LEU A 246 0.64 3.91 -6.07
C LEU A 246 1.02 3.59 -7.52
N ARG A 247 1.04 2.31 -7.92
CA ARG A 247 1.42 1.90 -9.28
C ARG A 247 0.47 2.42 -10.35
N GLN A 248 -0.80 2.59 -10.01
CA GLN A 248 -1.81 3.20 -10.88
C GLN A 248 -1.87 4.74 -10.77
N ARG A 249 -0.90 5.38 -10.09
CA ARG A 249 -0.81 6.84 -9.88
C ARG A 249 -1.99 7.46 -9.13
N ASN A 250 -2.71 6.66 -8.35
CA ASN A 250 -3.75 7.10 -7.43
C ASN A 250 -3.15 7.41 -6.05
N PHE A 251 -2.35 8.49 -5.99
CA PHE A 251 -1.59 8.87 -4.79
C PHE A 251 -2.48 9.17 -3.59
N LYS A 252 -3.67 9.75 -3.81
CA LYS A 252 -4.60 10.10 -2.72
C LYS A 252 -5.12 8.85 -2.01
N LEU A 253 -5.53 7.83 -2.76
CA LEU A 253 -5.99 6.56 -2.20
C LEU A 253 -4.85 5.82 -1.49
N SER A 254 -3.65 5.78 -2.09
CA SER A 254 -2.47 5.15 -1.49
C SER A 254 -2.14 5.76 -0.13
N LEU A 255 -2.09 7.09 -0.01
CA LEU A 255 -1.87 7.78 1.27
C LEU A 255 -2.98 7.51 2.29
N SER A 256 -4.25 7.44 1.86
CA SER A 256 -5.36 7.08 2.75
C SER A 256 -5.13 5.71 3.38
N LYS A 257 -4.81 4.69 2.56
CA LYS A 257 -4.55 3.32 3.03
C LYS A 257 -3.30 3.20 3.90
N LEU A 258 -2.28 4.01 3.64
CA LEU A 258 -1.10 4.08 4.50
C LEU A 258 -1.42 4.67 5.87
N ASN A 259 -2.23 5.72 5.94
CA ASN A 259 -2.66 6.29 7.22
C ASN A 259 -3.47 5.29 8.05
N ASP A 260 -4.35 4.52 7.41
CA ASP A 260 -5.18 3.50 8.06
C ASP A 260 -4.35 2.33 8.62
N THR A 261 -3.21 2.02 8.00
CA THR A 261 -2.34 0.89 8.40
C THR A 261 -1.29 1.25 9.43
N ARG A 262 -0.91 2.54 9.54
CA ARG A 262 0.21 3.01 10.38
C ARG A 262 0.13 2.52 11.83
N ASN A 263 -1.04 2.63 12.45
CA ASN A 263 -1.23 2.28 13.87
C ASN A 263 -1.36 0.76 14.12
N ARG A 264 -1.34 -0.06 13.06
CA ARG A 264 -1.53 -1.52 13.12
C ARG A 264 -0.25 -2.29 12.80
N LEU A 265 0.82 -1.60 12.39
CA LEU A 265 2.10 -2.23 12.04
C LEU A 265 2.72 -2.95 13.24
N ASP A 266 2.61 -2.36 14.44
CA ASP A 266 3.19 -2.92 15.68
C ASP A 266 2.46 -4.19 16.16
N LEU A 267 1.27 -4.47 15.62
CA LEU A 267 0.46 -5.64 15.96
C LEU A 267 0.72 -6.84 15.02
N CYS A 268 1.57 -6.67 14.01
CA CYS A 268 1.87 -7.71 13.03
C CYS A 268 2.89 -8.72 13.58
N GLN A 269 2.97 -9.91 12.98
CA GLN A 269 3.96 -10.93 13.38
C GLN A 269 5.40 -10.47 13.13
N ASN A 270 5.63 -9.78 12.01
CA ASN A 270 6.92 -9.20 11.64
C ASN A 270 6.81 -7.67 11.46
N PRO A 271 6.70 -6.90 12.56
CA PRO A 271 6.41 -5.47 12.50
C PRO A 271 7.50 -4.69 11.77
N LEU A 272 8.75 -5.15 11.86
CA LEU A 272 9.89 -4.50 11.22
C LEU A 272 9.80 -4.56 9.69
N ILE A 273 9.56 -5.74 9.09
CA ILE A 273 9.43 -5.90 7.64
C ILE A 273 8.22 -5.11 7.11
N LYS A 274 7.07 -5.23 7.78
CA LYS A 274 5.84 -4.49 7.42
C LYS A 274 6.06 -2.98 7.47
N SER A 275 6.82 -2.53 8.47
CA SER A 275 7.16 -1.12 8.60
C SER A 275 8.13 -0.63 7.52
N ILE A 276 9.11 -1.44 7.11
CA ILE A 276 9.96 -1.11 5.95
C ILE A 276 9.11 -1.01 4.68
N TYR A 277 8.19 -1.95 4.46
CA TYR A 277 7.31 -1.92 3.29
C TYR A 277 6.36 -0.71 3.31
N TRP A 278 5.82 -0.34 4.47
CA TRP A 278 5.06 0.90 4.63
C TRP A 278 5.89 2.14 4.28
N ASN A 279 7.13 2.22 4.79
CA ASN A 279 8.05 3.32 4.52
C ASN A 279 8.39 3.43 3.03
N GLU A 280 8.61 2.28 2.37
CA GLU A 280 8.84 2.19 0.93
C GLU A 280 7.70 2.84 0.14
N ILE A 281 6.46 2.37 0.35
CA ILE A 281 5.29 2.88 -0.38
C ILE A 281 5.11 4.39 -0.10
N TYR A 282 5.26 4.81 1.17
CA TYR A 282 5.13 6.23 1.54
C TYR A 282 6.13 7.12 0.79
N CYS A 283 7.40 6.75 0.79
CA CYS A 283 8.45 7.49 0.09
C CYS A 283 8.19 7.52 -1.43
N ASP A 284 7.90 6.37 -2.03
CA ASP A 284 7.67 6.24 -3.48
C ASP A 284 6.43 7.06 -3.93
N VAL A 285 5.35 7.08 -3.14
CA VAL A 285 4.16 7.91 -3.41
C VAL A 285 4.53 9.39 -3.51
N HIS A 286 5.28 9.90 -2.53
CA HIS A 286 5.67 11.31 -2.53
C HIS A 286 6.64 11.63 -3.67
N LEU A 287 7.66 10.79 -3.89
CA LEU A 287 8.63 10.98 -4.97
C LEU A 287 7.95 10.99 -6.36
N LYS A 288 7.14 9.98 -6.69
CA LYS A 288 6.44 9.92 -7.98
C LYS A 288 5.41 11.03 -8.17
N ARG A 289 4.71 11.42 -7.11
CA ARG A 289 3.77 12.55 -7.17
C ARG A 289 4.48 13.83 -7.58
N HIS A 290 5.67 14.08 -7.03
CA HIS A 290 6.48 15.26 -7.36
C HIS A 290 7.12 15.17 -8.75
N GLN A 291 7.54 13.98 -9.20
CA GLN A 291 8.08 13.80 -10.57
C GLN A 291 7.05 14.10 -11.66
N ILE A 292 5.75 13.86 -11.43
CA ILE A 292 4.69 14.16 -12.41
C ILE A 292 4.32 15.65 -12.41
N GLN A 293 4.48 16.33 -11.28
CA GLN A 293 4.14 17.75 -11.13
C GLN A 293 5.27 18.64 -11.66
N SER A 294 5.49 18.64 -12.97
CA SER A 294 6.47 19.51 -13.63
C SER A 294 6.25 21.00 -13.31
N SER A 295 7.34 21.71 -12.98
CA SER A 295 7.50 23.17 -12.80
C SER A 295 6.76 23.88 -11.64
N ILE A 296 5.68 23.33 -11.08
CA ILE A 296 4.86 24.02 -10.05
C ILE A 296 4.97 23.37 -8.65
N SER A 297 5.39 22.11 -8.52
CA SER A 297 5.56 21.56 -7.16
C SER A 297 6.80 22.16 -6.51
N THR A 298 6.62 22.94 -5.45
CA THR A 298 7.73 23.55 -4.73
C THR A 298 8.56 22.48 -4.02
N LEU A 299 9.89 22.63 -4.04
CA LEU A 299 10.80 21.88 -3.16
C LEU A 299 10.29 21.86 -1.72
N SER A 300 9.77 23.00 -1.25
CA SER A 300 9.10 23.14 0.04
C SER A 300 7.99 22.10 0.25
N SER A 301 7.14 21.83 -0.75
CA SER A 301 6.12 20.77 -0.63
C SER A 301 6.73 19.39 -0.45
N LEU A 302 7.82 19.03 -1.15
CA LEU A 302 8.47 17.72 -0.98
C LEU A 302 9.21 17.65 0.37
N LEU A 303 10.03 18.64 0.69
CA LEU A 303 10.80 18.69 1.94
C LEU A 303 9.93 18.85 3.18
N SER A 304 8.71 19.38 3.04
CA SER A 304 7.74 19.46 4.13
C SER A 304 7.05 18.13 4.45
N THR A 305 7.22 17.11 3.61
CA THR A 305 6.75 15.74 3.84
C THR A 305 7.72 14.98 4.73
N LEU A 306 7.31 13.81 5.25
CA LEU A 306 8.15 13.01 6.13
C LEU A 306 9.17 12.14 5.38
N VAL A 307 9.38 12.34 4.06
CA VAL A 307 10.21 11.45 3.22
C VAL A 307 11.63 11.30 3.78
N ALA A 308 12.33 12.40 4.07
CA ALA A 308 13.69 12.34 4.63
C ALA A 308 13.74 11.57 5.96
N LYS A 309 12.76 11.81 6.84
CA LYS A 309 12.62 11.11 8.12
C LYS A 309 12.33 9.62 7.94
N GLU A 310 11.44 9.25 7.03
CA GLU A 310 11.08 7.85 6.79
C GLU A 310 12.18 7.08 6.06
N LEU A 311 12.96 7.73 5.18
CA LEU A 311 14.19 7.16 4.62
C LEU A 311 15.23 6.89 5.72
N LYS A 312 15.44 7.83 6.64
CA LYS A 312 16.38 7.62 7.76
C LYS A 312 15.96 6.46 8.67
N LYS A 313 14.65 6.32 8.93
CA LYS A 313 14.12 5.16 9.67
C LYS A 313 14.26 3.85 8.91
N MET A 314 14.17 3.88 7.58
CA MET A 314 14.36 2.70 6.74
C MET A 314 15.82 2.26 6.80
N GLU A 315 16.76 3.20 6.72
CA GLU A 315 18.20 2.98 6.89
C GLU A 315 18.51 2.26 8.21
N THR A 316 18.00 2.77 9.34
CA THR A 316 18.27 2.16 10.66
C THR A 316 17.67 0.77 10.80
N LYS A 317 16.46 0.54 10.27
CA LYS A 317 15.80 -0.77 10.29
C LYS A 317 16.52 -1.78 9.39
N ILE A 318 16.96 -1.38 8.21
CA ILE A 318 17.70 -2.26 7.30
C ILE A 318 19.05 -2.63 7.90
N ASN A 319 19.78 -1.67 8.48
CA ASN A 319 21.05 -1.99 9.15
C ASN A 319 20.88 -2.97 10.33
N SER A 320 19.71 -3.00 10.96
CA SER A 320 19.38 -3.99 12.00
C SER A 320 19.00 -5.36 11.44
N LEU A 321 18.50 -5.42 10.20
CA LEU A 321 18.23 -6.66 9.48
C LEU A 321 19.52 -7.15 8.84
N GLN A 322 20.20 -8.11 9.46
CA GLN A 322 21.30 -8.81 8.78
C GLN A 322 20.82 -9.32 7.41
N ILE A 323 21.56 -9.02 6.34
CA ILE A 323 21.19 -9.37 4.95
C ILE A 323 21.47 -10.86 4.72
N ILE A 324 20.57 -11.72 5.19
CA ILE A 324 20.76 -13.17 5.19
C ILE A 324 20.06 -13.83 3.99
N ASP A 325 18.94 -13.24 3.52
CA ASP A 325 18.06 -13.85 2.52
C ASP A 325 17.77 -12.93 1.31
N GLN A 326 17.11 -13.47 0.30
CA GLN A 326 16.73 -12.71 -0.90
C GLN A 326 15.73 -11.58 -0.60
N GLN A 327 14.90 -11.75 0.44
CA GLN A 327 13.88 -10.77 0.81
C GLN A 327 14.52 -9.52 1.43
N THR A 328 15.39 -9.70 2.42
CA THR A 328 16.19 -8.63 3.06
C THR A 328 17.09 -7.93 2.05
N ALA A 329 17.72 -8.67 1.12
CA ALA A 329 18.49 -8.08 0.04
C ALA A 329 17.63 -7.22 -0.91
N SER A 330 16.41 -7.68 -1.23
CA SER A 330 15.47 -6.90 -2.03
C SER A 330 15.04 -5.61 -1.32
N LEU A 331 14.72 -5.68 -0.02
CA LEU A 331 14.33 -4.52 0.78
C LEU A 331 15.44 -3.48 0.85
N ASN A 332 16.68 -3.93 1.05
CA ASN A 332 17.83 -3.05 1.07
C ASN A 332 18.03 -2.34 -0.28
N SER A 333 17.94 -3.07 -1.39
CA SER A 333 18.10 -2.42 -2.68
C SER A 333 16.94 -1.49 -3.05
N THR A 334 15.72 -1.78 -2.61
CA THR A 334 14.61 -0.82 -2.76
C THR A 334 14.87 0.47 -1.98
N TYR A 335 15.40 0.37 -0.76
CA TYR A 335 15.83 1.55 0.00
C TYR A 335 16.89 2.36 -0.74
N ILE A 336 17.91 1.70 -1.28
CA ILE A 336 18.98 2.35 -2.06
C ILE A 336 18.40 3.08 -3.27
N GLN A 337 17.48 2.44 -4.00
CA GLN A 337 16.79 3.05 -5.13
C GLN A 337 16.00 4.30 -4.71
N LEU A 338 15.23 4.21 -3.63
CA LEU A 338 14.45 5.35 -3.12
C LEU A 338 15.35 6.49 -2.64
N ASN A 339 16.46 6.16 -1.97
CA ASN A 339 17.45 7.12 -1.51
C ASN A 339 18.10 7.86 -2.70
N SER A 340 18.50 7.11 -3.74
CA SER A 340 19.03 7.70 -4.99
C SER A 340 17.97 8.59 -5.66
N GLN A 341 16.72 8.13 -5.78
CA GLN A 341 15.63 8.90 -6.38
C GLN A 341 15.31 10.18 -5.61
N PHE A 342 15.31 10.13 -4.27
CA PHE A 342 15.11 11.31 -3.44
C PHE A 342 16.23 12.34 -3.67
N SER A 343 17.49 11.93 -3.55
CA SER A 343 18.63 12.81 -3.78
C SER A 343 18.61 13.40 -5.20
N ARG A 344 18.35 12.57 -6.22
CA ARG A 344 18.22 13.05 -7.60
C ARG A 344 17.11 14.09 -7.76
N THR A 345 15.92 13.79 -7.25
CA THR A 345 14.77 14.71 -7.35
C THR A 345 15.06 16.05 -6.68
N VAL A 346 15.69 16.05 -5.51
CA VAL A 346 16.04 17.28 -4.79
C VAL A 346 17.15 18.05 -5.51
N ILE A 347 18.23 17.39 -5.91
CA ILE A 347 19.36 18.04 -6.61
C ILE A 347 18.88 18.61 -7.95
N ASP A 348 18.16 17.82 -8.75
CA ASP A 348 17.61 18.26 -10.05
C ASP A 348 16.73 19.51 -9.90
N PHE A 349 15.90 19.54 -8.84
CA PHE A 349 15.07 20.70 -8.55
C PHE A 349 15.90 21.93 -8.16
N LEU A 350 16.94 21.75 -7.33
CA LEU A 350 17.81 22.85 -6.90
C LEU A 350 18.64 23.42 -8.05
N LEU A 351 19.11 22.56 -8.97
CA LEU A 351 19.80 23.00 -10.18
C LEU A 351 18.87 23.83 -11.08
N ALA A 352 17.60 23.43 -11.19
CA ALA A 352 16.61 24.18 -11.96
C ALA A 352 16.13 25.47 -11.25
N GLN A 353 16.02 25.47 -9.92
CA GLN A 353 15.52 26.58 -9.10
C GLN A 353 16.35 26.78 -7.82
N PRO A 354 17.52 27.44 -7.92
CA PRO A 354 18.43 27.64 -6.78
C PRO A 354 17.81 28.37 -5.59
N LYS A 355 16.95 29.37 -5.86
CA LYS A 355 16.31 30.21 -4.84
C LYS A 355 15.30 29.44 -3.99
N ALA A 356 14.79 28.32 -4.48
CA ALA A 356 13.74 27.57 -3.80
C ALA A 356 14.18 26.99 -2.45
N TYR A 357 15.49 26.75 -2.26
CA TYR A 357 16.01 26.33 -0.97
C TYR A 357 16.00 27.46 0.06
N PHE A 358 16.41 28.66 -0.37
CA PHE A 358 16.33 29.86 0.46
C PHE A 358 14.88 30.17 0.83
N ASP A 359 13.95 30.05 -0.13
CA ASP A 359 12.52 30.24 0.12
C ASP A 359 11.98 29.18 1.09
N TYR A 360 12.49 27.94 1.02
CA TYR A 360 12.14 26.87 1.96
C TYR A 360 12.62 27.18 3.38
N GLU A 361 13.91 27.51 3.57
CA GLU A 361 14.50 27.77 4.89
C GLU A 361 13.84 28.96 5.61
N ASN A 362 13.38 29.96 4.84
CA ASN A 362 12.74 31.18 5.37
C ASN A 362 11.20 31.14 5.38
N ASP A 363 10.57 30.00 5.02
CA ASP A 363 9.10 29.89 5.02
C ASP A 363 8.58 29.71 6.45
N GLU A 364 8.03 30.77 7.04
CA GLU A 364 7.41 30.76 8.37
C GLU A 364 6.28 29.73 8.53
N LYS A 365 5.68 29.24 7.43
CA LYS A 365 4.62 28.22 7.46
C LYS A 365 5.18 26.81 7.68
N ILE A 366 6.48 26.61 7.48
CA ILE A 366 7.15 25.33 7.67
C ILE A 366 7.73 25.30 9.08
N SER A 367 7.24 24.36 9.90
CA SER A 367 7.78 24.19 11.25
C SER A 367 9.28 23.88 11.19
N GLN A 368 10.06 24.47 12.11
CA GLN A 368 11.47 24.15 12.33
C GLN A 368 11.72 22.64 12.53
N ALA A 369 10.72 21.90 13.04
CA ALA A 369 10.77 20.44 13.17
C ALA A 369 10.80 19.71 11.82
N LYS A 370 10.44 20.35 10.71
CA LYS A 370 10.56 19.80 9.34
C LYS A 370 11.93 20.10 8.74
N HIS A 371 12.48 21.30 8.95
CA HIS A 371 13.86 21.62 8.58
C HIS A 371 14.86 20.64 9.21
N ARG A 372 14.69 20.39 10.52
CA ARG A 372 15.50 19.43 11.26
C ARG A 372 15.43 17.99 10.70
N GLN A 373 14.38 17.62 9.95
CA GLN A 373 14.29 16.27 9.39
C GLN A 373 15.29 16.04 8.26
N LEU A 374 15.57 17.08 7.46
CA LEU A 374 16.56 17.01 6.39
C LEU A 374 17.98 16.92 6.99
N GLU A 375 18.26 17.72 8.01
CA GLU A 375 19.51 17.68 8.76
C GLU A 375 19.73 16.30 9.42
N ILE A 376 18.70 15.77 10.11
CA ILE A 376 18.77 14.43 10.73
C ILE A 376 19.00 13.35 9.68
N TYR A 377 18.42 13.50 8.50
CA TYR A 377 18.63 12.55 7.41
C TYR A 377 20.08 12.60 6.90
N LEU A 378 20.66 13.79 6.75
CA LEU A 378 22.03 13.96 6.27
C LEU A 378 23.09 13.56 7.31
N TYR A 379 23.02 14.12 8.51
CA TYR A 379 24.08 14.03 9.52
C TYR A 379 23.76 13.07 10.68
N GLY A 380 22.52 12.56 10.78
CA GLY A 380 22.10 11.70 11.89
C GLY A 380 21.62 12.50 13.11
N PHE A 381 21.69 11.90 14.30
CA PHE A 381 21.25 12.54 15.54
C PHE A 381 22.33 13.40 16.21
N ASP A 382 23.53 13.47 15.62
CA ASP A 382 24.63 14.24 16.17
C ASP A 382 24.31 15.74 16.06
N ASP A 383 24.43 16.46 17.17
CA ASP A 383 24.13 17.90 17.34
C ASP A 383 25.12 18.81 16.59
N GLN A 384 25.37 18.53 15.31
CA GLN A 384 25.95 19.51 14.41
C GLN A 384 24.81 20.29 13.78
N THR A 385 24.49 21.41 14.40
CA THR A 385 23.71 22.49 13.78
C THR A 385 24.58 23.17 12.72
N THR A 386 25.04 22.41 11.73
CA THR A 386 25.48 22.99 10.48
C THR A 386 24.21 23.40 9.76
N ASN A 387 23.75 24.64 10.00
CA ASN A 387 22.70 25.21 9.17
C ASN A 387 23.18 25.08 7.73
N ILE A 388 22.51 24.24 6.96
CA ILE A 388 22.68 24.18 5.52
C ILE A 388 22.09 25.49 5.02
N GLN A 389 22.88 26.56 5.01
CA GLN A 389 22.41 27.91 4.63
C GLN A 389 22.45 28.12 3.11
N LYS A 390 22.98 27.13 2.36
CA LYS A 390 23.24 27.25 0.93
C LYS A 390 22.93 25.97 0.18
N ALA A 391 22.35 26.14 -1.01
CA ALA A 391 21.93 25.04 -1.88
C ALA A 391 23.12 24.21 -2.41
N ASP A 392 24.29 24.82 -2.60
CA ASP A 392 25.53 24.15 -3.05
C ASP A 392 26.03 23.11 -2.03
N LEU A 393 25.97 23.43 -0.73
CA LEU A 393 26.29 22.50 0.35
C LEU A 393 25.29 21.33 0.39
N LEU A 394 23.99 21.63 0.30
CA LEU A 394 22.95 20.61 0.29
C LEU A 394 23.13 19.62 -0.87
N ILE A 395 23.40 20.13 -2.06
CA ILE A 395 23.65 19.32 -3.26
C ILE A 395 24.86 18.40 -3.03
N SER A 396 25.95 18.95 -2.51
CA SER A 396 27.17 18.19 -2.22
C SER A 396 26.93 17.06 -1.23
N GLU A 397 26.22 17.34 -0.15
CA GLU A 397 25.96 16.37 0.92
C GLU A 397 24.99 15.27 0.51
N LEU A 398 23.91 15.62 -0.21
CA LEU A 398 22.96 14.63 -0.74
C LEU A 398 23.64 13.68 -1.74
N PHE A 399 24.45 14.23 -2.64
CA PHE A 399 25.20 13.44 -3.60
C PHE A 399 26.20 12.51 -2.90
N ASN A 400 27.02 13.05 -1.99
CA ASN A 400 28.02 12.27 -1.26
C ASN A 400 27.37 11.18 -0.38
N LYS A 401 26.24 11.47 0.28
CA LYS A 401 25.47 10.48 1.04
C LYS A 401 24.99 9.35 0.14
N SER A 402 24.40 9.65 -1.02
CA SER A 402 23.93 8.63 -1.96
C SER A 402 25.07 7.76 -2.50
N VAL A 403 26.21 8.36 -2.85
CA VAL A 403 27.41 7.64 -3.28
C VAL A 403 27.94 6.73 -2.16
N ASN A 404 28.01 7.22 -0.92
CA ASN A 404 28.50 6.44 0.22
C ASN A 404 27.59 5.26 0.56
N ILE A 405 26.26 5.44 0.54
CA ILE A 405 25.30 4.36 0.76
C ILE A 405 25.48 3.27 -0.29
N LEU A 406 25.59 3.64 -1.56
CA LEU A 406 25.81 2.70 -2.66
C LEU A 406 27.14 1.95 -2.52
N LYS A 407 28.24 2.64 -2.23
CA LYS A 407 29.57 2.04 -2.03
C LYS A 407 29.59 1.06 -0.86
N ASN A 408 29.13 1.50 0.31
CA ASN A 408 29.12 0.65 1.51
C ASN A 408 28.30 -0.61 1.29
N ASN A 409 27.16 -0.49 0.61
CA ASN A 409 26.34 -1.64 0.27
C ASN A 409 27.03 -2.60 -0.71
N ILE A 410 27.68 -2.07 -1.75
CA ILE A 410 28.45 -2.90 -2.70
C ILE A 410 29.57 -3.65 -1.98
N GLU A 411 30.34 -2.97 -1.13
CA GLU A 411 31.42 -3.58 -0.35
C GLU A 411 30.91 -4.71 0.56
N GLN A 412 29.79 -4.47 1.28
CA GLN A 412 29.16 -5.50 2.12
C GLN A 412 28.71 -6.70 1.28
N GLN A 413 28.02 -6.46 0.17
CA GLN A 413 27.54 -7.53 -0.71
C GLN A 413 28.68 -8.33 -1.34
N GLU A 414 29.79 -7.68 -1.70
CA GLU A 414 30.99 -8.36 -2.22
C GLU A 414 31.66 -9.27 -1.18
N THR A 415 31.70 -8.85 0.09
CA THR A 415 32.24 -9.70 1.17
C THR A 415 31.39 -10.94 1.39
N ASP A 416 30.07 -10.83 1.28
CA ASP A 416 29.15 -11.94 1.49
C ASP A 416 29.16 -12.99 0.37
N LEU A 417 29.60 -12.62 -0.84
CA LEU A 417 29.61 -13.51 -2.02
C LEU A 417 30.46 -14.78 -1.82
N GLN A 418 31.49 -14.72 -0.96
CA GLN A 418 32.47 -15.80 -0.81
C GLN A 418 31.89 -17.04 -0.10
N ASN A 419 30.76 -16.90 0.61
CA ASN A 419 30.23 -17.93 1.52
C ASN A 419 28.88 -18.53 1.07
N LEU A 420 28.44 -18.33 -0.18
CA LEU A 420 27.05 -18.60 -0.60
C LEU A 420 26.90 -19.77 -1.58
N SER A 421 25.72 -20.40 -1.53
CA SER A 421 25.29 -21.45 -2.48
C SER A 421 25.03 -20.87 -3.88
N THR A 422 25.10 -21.72 -4.91
CA THR A 422 25.06 -21.31 -6.34
C THR A 422 23.81 -20.51 -6.74
N ASN A 423 22.61 -20.87 -6.25
CA ASN A 423 21.38 -20.14 -6.60
C ASN A 423 21.28 -18.76 -5.94
N ILE A 424 21.70 -18.66 -4.67
CA ILE A 424 21.72 -17.39 -3.94
C ILE A 424 22.80 -16.46 -4.53
N ARG A 425 23.91 -17.05 -4.98
CA ARG A 425 24.99 -16.33 -5.66
C ARG A 425 24.51 -15.62 -6.93
N ILE A 426 23.78 -16.29 -7.82
CA ILE A 426 23.25 -15.66 -9.06
C ILE A 426 22.31 -14.50 -8.72
N ALA A 427 21.43 -14.67 -7.74
CA ALA A 427 20.53 -13.60 -7.30
C ALA A 427 21.29 -12.39 -6.73
N LYS A 428 22.33 -12.62 -5.91
CA LYS A 428 23.18 -11.55 -5.39
C LYS A 428 24.03 -10.89 -6.49
N GLU A 429 24.56 -11.65 -7.44
CA GLU A 429 25.31 -11.12 -8.60
C GLU A 429 24.44 -10.16 -9.44
N ASN A 430 23.16 -10.48 -9.64
CA ASN A 430 22.22 -9.57 -10.32
C ASN A 430 21.97 -8.28 -9.53
N ILE A 431 21.85 -8.35 -8.20
CA ILE A 431 21.67 -7.19 -7.34
C ILE A 431 22.92 -6.30 -7.38
N LEU A 432 24.11 -6.89 -7.24
CA LEU A 432 25.40 -6.19 -7.38
C LEU A 432 25.52 -5.51 -8.72
N SER A 433 25.19 -6.21 -9.81
CA SER A 433 25.22 -5.63 -11.16
C SER A 433 24.32 -4.39 -11.27
N ARG A 434 23.12 -4.44 -10.68
CA ARG A 434 22.22 -3.28 -10.61
C ARG A 434 22.80 -2.15 -9.78
N ASP A 435 23.31 -2.45 -8.58
CA ASP A 435 23.82 -1.44 -7.64
C ASP A 435 25.05 -0.72 -8.22
N TYR A 436 25.94 -1.44 -8.92
CA TYR A 436 27.04 -0.85 -9.70
C TYR A 436 26.54 0.06 -10.84
N ASN A 437 25.49 -0.35 -11.55
CA ASN A 437 24.91 0.47 -12.61
C ASN A 437 24.26 1.74 -12.07
N GLU A 438 23.59 1.66 -10.93
CA GLU A 438 22.98 2.83 -10.28
C GLU A 438 24.06 3.81 -9.80
N LEU A 439 25.15 3.30 -9.20
CA LEU A 439 26.30 4.13 -8.81
C LEU A 439 26.97 4.79 -10.03
N ALA A 440 27.21 4.03 -11.09
CA ALA A 440 27.75 4.56 -12.34
C ALA A 440 26.84 5.64 -12.95
N SER A 441 25.53 5.38 -12.99
CA SER A 441 24.55 6.34 -13.52
C SER A 441 24.48 7.61 -12.71
N LEU A 442 24.40 7.52 -11.38
CA LEU A 442 24.33 8.70 -10.52
C LEU A 442 25.55 9.61 -10.76
N CYS A 443 26.74 9.04 -10.75
CA CYS A 443 27.98 9.79 -10.97
C CYS A 443 28.08 10.36 -12.38
N ASP A 444 27.78 9.56 -13.41
CA ASP A 444 27.86 9.97 -14.82
C ASP A 444 26.83 11.04 -15.19
N ASP A 445 25.60 10.93 -14.65
CA ASP A 445 24.53 11.90 -14.90
C ASP A 445 24.95 13.31 -14.45
N TYR A 446 25.56 13.46 -13.26
CA TYR A 446 26.01 14.77 -12.78
C TYR A 446 27.35 15.21 -13.36
N LEU A 447 28.27 14.27 -13.65
CA LEU A 447 29.54 14.61 -14.32
C LEU A 447 29.26 15.18 -15.72
N ARG A 448 28.35 14.56 -16.48
CA ARG A 448 27.95 15.06 -17.80
C ARG A 448 27.32 16.46 -17.73
N ARG A 449 26.45 16.70 -16.75
CA ARG A 449 25.84 18.03 -16.56
C ARG A 449 26.89 19.10 -16.22
N TYR A 450 27.91 18.72 -15.47
CA TYR A 450 29.04 19.60 -15.17
C TYR A 450 29.89 19.89 -16.41
N GLU A 451 30.24 18.86 -17.19
CA GLU A 451 30.98 19.01 -18.46
C GLU A 451 30.25 19.89 -19.49
N ASN A 452 28.92 19.74 -19.57
CA ASN A 452 28.08 20.50 -20.49
C ASN A 452 27.79 21.94 -20.03
N ASN A 453 28.26 22.36 -18.85
CA ASN A 453 27.91 23.63 -18.21
C ASN A 453 26.39 23.86 -18.11
N GLU A 454 25.62 22.79 -17.84
CA GLU A 454 24.15 22.88 -17.65
C GLU A 454 23.77 23.58 -16.33
N ASP A 455 24.74 23.88 -15.48
CA ASP A 455 24.60 24.62 -14.23
C ASP A 455 25.04 26.08 -14.39
N GLU A 456 24.11 26.94 -14.82
CA GLU A 456 24.34 28.38 -14.98
C GLU A 456 24.77 29.08 -13.68
N ASN A 457 24.50 28.47 -12.51
CA ASN A 457 24.71 29.07 -11.19
C ASN A 457 25.95 28.54 -10.44
N ASN A 458 26.74 27.64 -11.06
CA ASN A 458 27.93 27.02 -10.47
C ASN A 458 27.68 26.30 -9.13
N LEU A 459 26.47 25.83 -8.86
CA LEU A 459 26.11 25.08 -7.65
C LEU A 459 26.84 23.75 -7.51
N MET A 460 27.20 23.11 -8.63
CA MET A 460 27.96 21.86 -8.69
C MET A 460 29.47 22.06 -8.61
N HIS A 461 29.95 23.31 -8.53
CA HIS A 461 31.40 23.57 -8.45
C HIS A 461 32.02 22.92 -7.21
N ASN A 462 31.36 22.95 -6.05
CA ASN A 462 31.85 22.30 -4.84
C ASN A 462 31.98 20.77 -4.97
N LEU A 463 31.14 20.14 -5.79
CA LEU A 463 31.17 18.70 -6.06
C LEU A 463 32.38 18.30 -6.89
N PHE A 464 32.63 19.02 -7.98
CA PHE A 464 33.62 18.63 -8.99
C PHE A 464 34.94 19.41 -8.93
N SER A 465 35.08 20.37 -8.02
CA SER A 465 36.32 21.15 -7.86
C SER A 465 37.54 20.30 -7.50
N GLY A 466 38.70 20.69 -8.05
CA GLY A 466 39.99 20.07 -7.75
C GLY A 466 40.08 18.61 -8.19
N ASN A 467 40.54 17.73 -7.29
CA ASN A 467 40.74 16.31 -7.57
C ASN A 467 39.47 15.45 -7.47
N ASN A 468 38.31 16.04 -7.15
CA ASN A 468 37.08 15.28 -6.95
C ASN A 468 36.47 14.79 -8.27
N SER A 469 36.60 15.56 -9.36
CA SER A 469 36.20 15.12 -10.71
C SER A 469 36.90 13.82 -11.11
N ASN A 470 38.23 13.76 -10.94
CA ASN A 470 39.03 12.57 -11.24
C ASN A 470 38.62 11.36 -10.39
N LYS A 471 38.30 11.56 -9.11
CA LYS A 471 37.81 10.49 -8.23
C LYS A 471 36.44 9.97 -8.68
N ILE A 472 35.54 10.87 -9.09
CA ILE A 472 34.21 10.48 -9.59
C ILE A 472 34.33 9.73 -10.92
N ALA A 473 35.18 10.20 -11.83
CA ALA A 473 35.51 9.50 -13.07
C ALA A 473 36.06 8.08 -12.80
N GLU A 474 36.98 7.93 -11.84
CA GLU A 474 37.51 6.63 -11.44
C GLU A 474 36.41 5.69 -10.90
N ILE A 475 35.48 6.22 -10.09
CA ILE A 475 34.33 5.47 -9.57
C ILE A 475 33.44 5.00 -10.73
N ILE A 476 33.17 5.84 -11.72
CA ILE A 476 32.35 5.48 -12.90
C ILE A 476 33.02 4.33 -13.65
N VAL A 477 34.31 4.47 -13.97
CA VAL A 477 35.06 3.45 -14.72
C VAL A 477 35.04 2.10 -14.00
N LYS A 478 35.37 2.09 -12.71
CA LYS A 478 35.34 0.87 -11.88
C LYS A 478 33.94 0.25 -11.84
N SER A 479 32.90 1.08 -11.63
CA SER A 479 31.53 0.61 -11.47
C SER A 479 30.96 0.03 -12.76
N VAL A 480 31.20 0.66 -13.92
CA VAL A 480 30.74 0.13 -15.21
C VAL A 480 31.43 -1.19 -15.52
N LEU A 481 32.76 -1.28 -15.36
CA LEU A 481 33.51 -2.52 -15.60
C LEU A 481 33.05 -3.66 -14.68
N SER A 482 32.83 -3.38 -13.39
CA SER A 482 32.28 -4.36 -12.45
C SER A 482 30.85 -4.77 -12.84
N SER A 483 30.00 -3.83 -13.25
CA SER A 483 28.64 -4.18 -13.70
C SER A 483 28.63 -5.11 -14.93
N MET A 484 29.59 -4.92 -15.85
CA MET A 484 29.79 -5.78 -17.03
C MET A 484 30.29 -7.17 -16.63
N LYS A 485 31.20 -7.25 -15.64
CA LYS A 485 31.67 -8.54 -15.09
C LYS A 485 30.51 -9.39 -14.56
N TYR A 486 29.48 -8.76 -13.98
CA TYR A 486 28.28 -9.43 -13.50
C TYR A 486 27.16 -9.57 -14.56
N GLY A 487 27.46 -9.32 -15.84
CA GLY A 487 26.55 -9.63 -16.95
C GLY A 487 25.46 -8.60 -17.25
N SER A 488 25.59 -7.34 -16.81
CA SER A 488 24.59 -6.31 -17.17
C SER A 488 24.74 -5.81 -18.60
N ASN A 489 23.64 -5.92 -19.36
CA ASN A 489 23.50 -5.30 -20.68
C ASN A 489 23.58 -3.76 -20.64
N GLU A 490 23.17 -3.14 -19.53
CA GLU A 490 23.20 -1.69 -19.37
C GLU A 490 24.64 -1.18 -19.22
N GLY A 491 25.49 -1.93 -18.52
CA GLY A 491 26.92 -1.66 -18.43
C GLY A 491 27.60 -1.70 -19.80
N VAL A 492 27.24 -2.69 -20.64
CA VAL A 492 27.76 -2.80 -22.01
C VAL A 492 27.39 -1.60 -22.86
N LYS A 493 26.14 -1.10 -22.77
CA LYS A 493 25.72 0.11 -23.51
C LYS A 493 26.53 1.36 -23.10
N ARG A 494 26.87 1.45 -21.81
CA ARG A 494 27.66 2.56 -21.25
C ARG A 494 29.16 2.46 -21.54
N PHE A 495 29.64 1.38 -22.16
CA PHE A 495 31.06 1.22 -22.49
C PHE A 495 31.61 2.36 -23.37
N SER A 496 30.82 2.86 -24.32
CA SER A 496 31.20 4.02 -25.16
C SER A 496 31.50 5.28 -24.34
N ARG A 497 30.79 5.49 -23.22
CA ARG A 497 31.02 6.61 -22.31
C ARG A 497 32.32 6.47 -21.53
N LEU A 498 32.79 5.25 -21.25
CA LEU A 498 34.08 5.04 -20.60
C LEU A 498 35.25 5.57 -21.44
N LEU A 499 35.18 5.43 -22.77
CA LEU A 499 36.21 5.96 -23.66
C LEU A 499 36.28 7.49 -23.56
N GLN A 500 35.14 8.16 -23.50
CA GLN A 500 35.06 9.62 -23.36
C GLN A 500 35.55 10.14 -21.99
N ILE A 501 35.48 9.33 -20.93
CA ILE A 501 35.94 9.72 -19.59
C ILE A 501 37.46 9.54 -19.45
N ILE A 502 38.05 8.64 -20.26
CA ILE A 502 39.48 8.34 -20.25
C ILE A 502 40.25 9.29 -21.19
N GLU A 503 39.62 9.71 -22.29
CA GLU A 503 40.07 10.83 -23.14
C GLU A 503 40.05 12.15 -22.37
#